data_AF-A0A5B9FFF0-F1
#
_entry.id   AF-A0A5B9FFF0-F1
#
_cell.length_a   1.000
_cell.length_b   1.000
_cell.length_c   1.000
_cell.angle_alpha   90.00
_cell.angle_beta   90.00
_cell.angle_gamma   90.00
#
_symmetry.space_group_name_H-M   'P 1'
#
loop_
_entity.id
_entity.type
_entity.pdbx_description
1 polymer ?
#
loop_
_entity_poly.entity_id
_entity_poly.type
_entity_poly.pdbx_seq_one_letter_code
_entity_poly.pdbx_strand_id
1 'polypeptide(L)'
;MPIALHTDLTAALRPILTELHQSPELFQTWDGHLELVAAGGLVVVKSKRAKGVVDSLFWGRAPNAQENKQLPEATAFAAIDRFLGLGAHLALSDALPEGTVLDAAYPHCAVKLSYRKKGAPKAKSLSMIFIGFNDEADAVSYAERSGETLPLVTTRPLMSAKLHEWR
;
A
#
# COMPACT_ATOMS: atom_id res chain seq x y z
N MET A 1 -15.74 16.72 10.06
CA MET A 1 -16.19 15.37 9.65
C MET A 1 -15.24 14.35 10.25
N PRO A 2 -15.69 13.19 10.75
CA PRO A 2 -14.80 12.21 11.36
C PRO A 2 -13.85 11.62 10.29
N ILE A 3 -12.57 11.49 10.64
CA ILE A 3 -11.53 10.92 9.78
C ILE A 3 -11.75 9.40 9.64
N ALA A 4 -11.61 8.85 8.44
CA ALA A 4 -11.74 7.41 8.22
C ALA A 4 -10.39 6.72 8.46
N LEU A 5 -10.32 5.88 9.50
CA LEU A 5 -9.22 4.94 9.67
C LEU A 5 -9.40 3.75 8.72
N HIS A 6 -8.28 3.27 8.16
CA HIS A 6 -8.22 2.24 7.11
C HIS A 6 -7.49 0.96 7.53
N THR A 7 -7.38 0.70 8.83
CA THR A 7 -6.75 -0.51 9.39
C THR A 7 -7.43 -1.80 8.90
N ASP A 8 -8.73 -1.76 8.63
CA ASP A 8 -9.48 -2.87 8.04
C ASP A 8 -9.02 -3.19 6.60
N LEU A 9 -8.72 -2.15 5.82
CA LEU A 9 -8.25 -2.29 4.44
C LEU A 9 -6.81 -2.82 4.40
N THR A 10 -5.91 -2.31 5.24
CA THR A 10 -4.53 -2.82 5.33
C THR A 10 -4.50 -4.24 5.89
N ALA A 11 -5.36 -4.57 6.86
CA ALA A 11 -5.55 -5.92 7.35
C ALA A 11 -6.09 -6.88 6.27
N ALA A 12 -6.95 -6.43 5.36
CA ALA A 12 -7.44 -7.22 4.23
C ALA A 12 -6.40 -7.37 3.10
N LEU A 13 -5.55 -6.36 2.90
CA LEU A 13 -4.49 -6.38 1.89
C LEU A 13 -3.37 -7.36 2.26
N ARG A 14 -2.99 -7.42 3.54
CA ARG A 14 -1.92 -8.28 4.05
C ARG A 14 -2.04 -9.76 3.59
N PRO A 15 -3.16 -10.48 3.82
CA PRO A 15 -3.29 -11.86 3.37
C PRO A 15 -3.28 -11.99 1.84
N ILE A 16 -3.76 -11.00 1.09
CA ILE A 16 -3.70 -11.03 -0.38
C ILE A 16 -2.24 -10.99 -0.85
N LEU A 17 -1.41 -10.13 -0.26
CA LEU A 17 0.03 -10.06 -0.59
C LEU A 17 0.76 -11.33 -0.17
N THR A 18 0.42 -11.90 0.99
CA THR A 18 0.96 -13.19 1.44
C THR A 18 0.61 -14.31 0.47
N GLU A 19 -0.65 -14.43 0.05
CA GLU A 19 -1.09 -15.42 -0.92
C GLU A 19 -0.43 -15.22 -2.30
N LEU A 20 -0.25 -13.98 -2.77
CA LEU A 20 0.43 -13.70 -4.03
C LEU A 20 1.88 -14.22 -4.01
N HIS A 21 2.55 -14.09 -2.87
CA HIS A 21 3.93 -14.54 -2.67
C HIS A 21 4.04 -16.05 -2.46
N GLN A 22 3.19 -16.64 -1.61
CA GLN A 22 3.31 -18.04 -1.17
C GLN A 22 2.49 -19.03 -2.00
N SER A 23 1.40 -18.57 -2.60
CA SER A 23 0.44 -19.41 -3.32
C SER A 23 0.03 -18.74 -4.65
N PRO A 24 0.99 -18.40 -5.51
CA PRO A 24 0.73 -17.66 -6.73
C PRO A 24 -0.33 -18.37 -7.60
N GLU A 25 -0.35 -19.71 -7.62
CA GLU A 25 -1.29 -20.56 -8.35
C GLU A 25 -2.77 -20.33 -8.04
N LEU A 26 -3.11 -19.68 -6.94
CA LEU A 26 -4.48 -19.25 -6.65
C LEU A 26 -4.93 -18.10 -7.56
N PHE A 27 -3.99 -17.41 -8.20
CA PHE A 27 -4.24 -16.26 -9.05
C PHE A 27 -4.10 -16.62 -10.53
N GLN A 28 -5.05 -16.12 -11.31
CA GLN A 28 -5.02 -16.15 -12.77
C GLN A 28 -4.07 -15.07 -13.31
N THR A 29 -4.18 -13.84 -12.77
CA THR A 29 -3.35 -12.69 -13.14
C THR A 29 -3.19 -11.76 -11.96
N TRP A 30 -2.08 -11.02 -11.91
CA TRP A 30 -1.95 -9.82 -11.08
C TRP A 30 -0.96 -8.82 -11.68
N ASP A 31 -1.06 -7.58 -11.26
CA ASP A 31 -0.10 -6.49 -11.48
C ASP A 31 -0.04 -5.70 -10.17
N GLY A 32 1.09 -5.81 -9.46
CA GLY A 32 1.32 -5.23 -8.15
C GLY A 32 2.53 -4.32 -8.18
N HIS A 33 2.36 -3.11 -7.65
CA HIS A 33 3.41 -2.13 -7.43
C HIS A 33 3.19 -1.48 -6.06
N LEU A 34 4.11 -1.72 -5.15
CA LEU A 34 4.12 -1.13 -3.82
C LEU A 34 5.40 -0.36 -3.63
N GLU A 35 5.29 0.90 -3.21
CA GLU A 35 6.42 1.76 -2.86
C GLU A 35 6.26 2.21 -1.41
N LEU A 36 7.16 1.75 -0.54
CA LEU A 36 7.19 2.10 0.88
C LEU A 36 8.35 3.05 1.13
N VAL A 37 8.04 4.23 1.67
CA VAL A 37 9.01 5.17 2.21
C VAL A 37 8.91 5.14 3.73
N ALA A 38 10.02 4.85 4.41
CA ALA A 38 10.06 4.80 5.87
C ALA A 38 11.45 5.17 6.37
N ALA A 39 11.53 6.06 7.36
CA ALA A 39 12.78 6.51 7.99
C ALA A 39 13.86 6.96 6.98
N GLY A 40 13.45 7.65 5.91
CA GLY A 40 14.33 8.11 4.84
C GLY A 40 14.80 7.03 3.85
N GLY A 41 14.40 5.77 4.06
CA GLY A 41 14.60 4.67 3.12
C GLY A 41 13.43 4.47 2.17
N LEU A 42 13.66 3.73 1.10
CA LEU A 42 12.68 3.32 0.09
C LEU A 42 12.75 1.82 -0.10
N VAL A 43 11.59 1.17 -0.20
CA VAL A 43 11.43 -0.23 -0.61
C VAL A 43 10.38 -0.28 -1.70
N VAL A 44 10.70 -0.91 -2.83
CA VAL A 44 9.81 -1.09 -3.96
C VAL A 44 9.63 -2.57 -4.25
N VAL A 45 8.37 -2.99 -4.29
CA VAL A 45 7.92 -4.33 -4.66
C VAL A 45 7.11 -4.21 -5.94
N LYS A 46 7.63 -4.75 -7.03
CA LYS A 46 6.90 -4.87 -8.29
C LYS A 46 6.77 -6.34 -8.66
N SER A 47 5.55 -6.81 -8.89
CA SER A 47 5.31 -8.19 -9.29
C SER A 47 4.12 -8.25 -10.23
N LYS A 48 4.25 -9.05 -11.28
CA LYS A 48 3.23 -9.23 -12.30
C LYS A 48 3.11 -10.69 -12.66
N ARG A 49 1.87 -11.18 -12.75
CA ARG A 49 1.57 -12.46 -13.40
C ARG A 49 0.68 -12.29 -14.59
N ALA A 50 1.13 -12.80 -15.72
CA ALA A 50 0.35 -12.91 -16.94
C ALA A 50 0.68 -14.22 -17.65
N LYS A 51 -0.35 -14.87 -18.20
CA LYS A 51 -0.19 -16.11 -18.99
C LYS A 51 0.63 -17.21 -18.27
N GLY A 52 0.48 -17.30 -16.95
CA GLY A 52 1.18 -18.31 -16.13
C GLY A 52 2.62 -17.95 -15.74
N VAL A 53 3.20 -16.90 -16.29
CA VAL A 53 4.55 -16.41 -15.97
C VAL A 53 4.47 -15.35 -14.88
N VAL A 54 5.37 -15.43 -13.90
CA VAL A 54 5.55 -14.41 -12.86
C VAL A 54 6.84 -13.65 -13.15
N ASP A 55 6.73 -12.34 -13.25
CA ASP A 55 7.85 -11.40 -13.39
C ASP A 55 7.86 -10.48 -12.17
N SER A 56 8.96 -10.45 -11.43
CA SER A 56 9.06 -9.66 -10.20
C SER A 56 10.39 -8.95 -10.10
N LEU A 57 10.34 -7.73 -9.56
CA LEU A 57 11.47 -6.85 -9.37
C LEU A 57 11.36 -6.20 -7.99
N PHE A 58 12.39 -6.37 -7.17
CA PHE A 58 12.46 -5.83 -5.82
C PHE A 58 13.73 -5.00 -5.69
N TRP A 59 13.58 -3.76 -5.25
CA TRP A 59 14.71 -2.85 -5.06
C TRP A 59 14.37 -1.83 -3.99
N GLY A 60 15.38 -1.11 -3.53
CA GLY A 60 15.19 -0.08 -2.53
C GLY A 60 16.42 0.80 -2.38
N ARG A 61 16.30 1.76 -1.48
CA ARG A 61 17.35 2.72 -1.14
C ARG A 61 17.42 2.83 0.37
N ALA A 62 18.60 2.62 0.93
CA ALA A 62 18.82 2.83 2.35
C ALA A 62 18.71 4.33 2.69
N PRO A 63 18.42 4.69 3.95
CA PRO A 63 18.47 6.08 4.39
C PRO A 63 19.83 6.71 4.05
N ASN A 64 19.81 7.93 3.51
CA ASN A 64 20.99 8.70 3.08
C ASN A 64 21.81 8.08 1.93
N ALA A 65 21.40 6.93 1.37
CA ALA A 65 22.02 6.40 0.17
C ALA A 65 21.53 7.16 -1.07
N GLN A 66 22.43 7.36 -2.04
CA GLN A 66 22.09 7.99 -3.34
C GLN A 66 21.69 6.96 -4.40
N GLU A 67 22.00 5.69 -4.17
CA GLU A 67 21.83 4.62 -5.16
C GLU A 67 20.74 3.63 -4.75
N ASN A 68 19.94 3.22 -5.75
CA ASN A 68 19.00 2.12 -5.60
C ASN A 68 19.75 0.79 -5.73
N LYS A 69 19.41 -0.18 -4.88
CA LYS A 69 19.97 -1.54 -4.89
C LYS A 69 18.87 -2.57 -4.99
N GLN A 70 19.16 -3.68 -5.66
CA GLN A 70 18.27 -4.84 -5.67
C GLN A 70 18.14 -5.38 -4.24
N LEU A 71 16.92 -5.74 -3.86
CA LEU A 71 16.62 -6.33 -2.56
C LEU A 71 16.27 -7.81 -2.72
N PRO A 72 16.59 -8.66 -1.73
CA PRO A 72 15.99 -9.97 -1.62
C PRO A 72 14.46 -9.84 -1.50
N GLU A 73 13.73 -10.72 -2.17
CA GLU A 73 12.26 -10.75 -2.15
C GLU A 73 11.71 -10.78 -0.72
N ALA A 74 12.20 -11.70 0.11
CA ALA A 74 11.78 -11.84 1.51
C ALA A 74 11.98 -10.54 2.31
N THR A 75 13.06 -9.81 2.06
CA THR A 75 13.33 -8.52 2.73
C THR A 75 12.32 -7.46 2.31
N ALA A 76 12.00 -7.38 1.01
CA ALA A 76 11.05 -6.39 0.50
C ALA A 76 9.63 -6.67 1.01
N PHE A 77 9.18 -7.92 0.98
CA PHE A 77 7.88 -8.31 1.53
C PHE A 77 7.80 -8.13 3.05
N ALA A 78 8.86 -8.45 3.80
CA ALA A 78 8.89 -8.22 5.25
C ALA A 78 8.76 -6.74 5.62
N ALA A 79 9.35 -5.83 4.84
CA ALA A 79 9.20 -4.39 5.05
C ALA A 79 7.75 -3.92 4.81
N ILE A 80 7.12 -4.39 3.74
CA ILE A 80 5.69 -4.11 3.47
C ILE A 80 4.80 -4.71 4.57
N ASP A 81 5.03 -5.95 4.95
CA ASP A 81 4.26 -6.64 6.00
C ASP A 81 4.33 -5.88 7.33
N ARG A 82 5.52 -5.41 7.72
CA ARG A 82 5.71 -4.58 8.91
C ARG A 82 4.93 -3.27 8.84
N PHE A 83 4.90 -2.61 7.68
CA PHE A 83 4.10 -1.39 7.49
C PHE A 83 2.60 -1.66 7.63
N LEU A 84 2.10 -2.73 7.00
CA LEU A 84 0.68 -3.11 7.08
C LEU A 84 0.28 -3.58 8.48
N GLY A 85 1.24 -4.02 9.30
CA GLY A 85 1.04 -4.40 10.70
C GLY A 85 1.06 -3.25 11.71
N LEU A 86 1.18 -2.00 11.27
CA LEU A 86 1.06 -0.83 12.15
C LEU A 86 -0.36 -0.69 12.71
N GLY A 87 -0.51 -0.01 13.85
CA GLY A 87 -1.76 0.01 14.62
C GLY A 87 -2.88 0.84 13.98
N ALA A 88 -2.54 1.84 13.18
CA ALA A 88 -3.52 2.62 12.43
C ALA A 88 -2.98 3.07 11.07
N HIS A 89 -3.90 3.26 10.12
CA HIS A 89 -3.58 3.80 8.81
C HIS A 89 -4.57 4.88 8.39
N LEU A 90 -4.04 5.99 7.90
CA LEU A 90 -4.78 6.96 7.10
C LEU A 90 -4.53 6.69 5.61
N ALA A 91 -5.37 7.26 4.75
CA ALA A 91 -5.17 7.17 3.33
C ALA A 91 -5.45 8.51 2.62
N LEU A 92 -4.77 8.71 1.49
CA LEU A 92 -4.99 9.85 0.61
C LEU A 92 -6.09 9.56 -0.41
N SER A 93 -6.92 10.57 -0.70
CA SER A 93 -8.08 10.49 -1.58
C SER A 93 -7.77 10.71 -3.06
N ASP A 94 -6.64 11.34 -3.38
CA ASP A 94 -6.12 11.49 -4.74
C ASP A 94 -4.58 11.48 -4.72
N ALA A 95 -3.97 11.57 -5.91
CA ALA A 95 -2.55 11.85 -6.03
C ALA A 95 -2.17 13.10 -5.23
N LEU A 96 -0.99 13.07 -4.60
CA LEU A 96 -0.46 14.24 -3.89
C LEU A 96 -0.40 15.44 -4.84
N PRO A 97 -0.88 16.62 -4.44
CA PRO A 97 -0.66 17.83 -5.21
C PRO A 97 0.84 18.04 -5.44
N GLU A 98 1.20 18.53 -6.62
CA GLU A 98 2.60 18.76 -6.99
C GLU A 98 3.30 19.65 -5.95
N GLY A 99 4.46 19.20 -5.47
CA GLY A 99 5.22 19.88 -4.40
C GLY A 99 4.79 19.51 -2.97
N THR A 100 3.75 18.70 -2.77
CA THR A 100 3.36 18.22 -1.44
C THR A 100 4.36 17.17 -0.96
N VAL A 101 5.07 17.49 0.12
CA VAL A 101 5.98 16.56 0.79
C VAL A 101 5.25 15.93 1.96
N LEU A 102 5.12 14.60 1.91
CA LEU A 102 4.62 13.83 3.04
C LEU A 102 5.62 13.89 4.20
N ASP A 103 5.09 13.92 5.42
CA ASP A 103 5.91 14.02 6.63
C ASP A 103 6.80 12.79 6.77
N ALA A 104 8.10 12.96 6.57
CA ALA A 104 9.07 11.86 6.62
C ALA A 104 9.16 11.17 8.00
N ALA A 105 8.58 11.76 9.06
CA ALA A 105 8.46 11.14 10.37
C ALA A 105 7.55 9.90 10.36
N TYR A 106 6.57 9.85 9.45
CA TYR A 106 5.63 8.74 9.32
C TYR A 106 5.98 7.88 8.10
N PRO A 107 5.86 6.55 8.18
CA PRO A 107 5.99 5.70 7.01
C PRO A 107 4.79 5.87 6.08
N HIS A 108 5.05 5.84 4.78
CA HIS A 108 4.04 5.97 3.73
C HIS A 108 4.19 4.86 2.70
N CYS A 109 3.08 4.27 2.27
CA CYS A 109 3.10 3.23 1.26
C CYS A 109 2.10 3.53 0.13
N ALA A 110 2.60 3.76 -1.07
CA ALA A 110 1.80 3.75 -2.28
C ALA A 110 1.56 2.30 -2.71
N VAL A 111 0.31 1.91 -2.83
CA VAL A 111 -0.13 0.57 -3.23
C VAL A 111 -0.94 0.70 -4.50
N LYS A 112 -0.46 0.08 -5.58
CA LYS A 112 -1.21 -0.15 -6.81
C LYS A 112 -1.25 -1.65 -7.08
N LEU A 113 -2.40 -2.27 -6.89
CA LEU A 113 -2.59 -3.70 -7.05
C LEU A 113 -3.81 -3.96 -7.91
N SER A 114 -3.68 -4.79 -8.93
CA SER A 114 -4.79 -5.40 -9.67
C SER A 114 -4.60 -6.90 -9.66
N TYR A 115 -5.64 -7.68 -9.35
CA TYR A 115 -5.53 -9.13 -9.32
C TYR A 115 -6.84 -9.81 -9.70
N ARG A 116 -6.72 -11.05 -10.19
CA ARG A 116 -7.85 -11.95 -10.42
C ARG A 116 -7.51 -13.33 -9.90
N LYS A 117 -8.23 -13.80 -8.88
CA LYS A 117 -8.15 -15.20 -8.42
C LYS A 117 -8.74 -16.15 -9.47
N LYS A 118 -8.24 -17.38 -9.54
CA LYS A 118 -8.84 -18.42 -10.37
C LYS A 118 -10.30 -18.64 -9.97
N GLY A 119 -11.17 -18.84 -10.95
CA GLY A 119 -12.62 -18.98 -10.72
C GLY A 119 -13.35 -17.67 -10.38
N ALA A 120 -12.64 -16.56 -10.13
CA ALA A 120 -13.30 -15.28 -9.88
C ALA A 120 -13.91 -14.72 -11.18
N PRO A 121 -15.15 -14.19 -11.13
CA PRO A 121 -15.83 -13.67 -12.31
C PRO A 121 -15.18 -12.40 -12.84
N LYS A 122 -14.51 -11.62 -11.98
CA LYS A 122 -13.88 -10.34 -12.32
C LYS A 122 -12.55 -10.15 -11.58
N ALA A 123 -11.71 -9.28 -12.13
CA ALA A 123 -10.55 -8.75 -11.44
C ALA A 123 -10.98 -7.74 -10.36
N LYS A 124 -10.09 -7.48 -9.42
CA LYS A 124 -10.22 -6.52 -8.31
C LYS A 124 -9.00 -5.61 -8.33
N SER A 125 -9.14 -4.34 -7.99
CA SER A 125 -8.02 -3.39 -7.98
C SER A 125 -8.03 -2.40 -6.81
N LEU A 126 -6.85 -2.00 -6.36
CA LEU A 126 -6.62 -1.05 -5.30
C LEU A 126 -5.51 -0.09 -5.74
N SER A 127 -5.76 1.22 -5.68
CA SER A 127 -4.74 2.25 -5.87
C SER A 127 -4.86 3.29 -4.77
N MET A 128 -3.98 3.27 -3.77
CA MET A 128 -4.02 4.16 -2.61
C MET A 128 -2.63 4.47 -2.06
N ILE A 129 -2.50 5.62 -1.40
CA ILE A 129 -1.32 5.94 -0.58
C ILE A 129 -1.76 5.90 0.88
N PHE A 130 -1.15 5.01 1.65
CA PHE A 130 -1.38 4.86 3.08
C PHE A 130 -0.31 5.60 3.88
N ILE A 131 -0.72 6.18 5.00
CA ILE A 131 0.17 6.71 6.05
C ILE A 131 0.02 5.81 7.26
N GLY A 132 1.12 5.28 7.78
CA GLY A 132 1.11 4.34 8.91
C GLY A 132 1.42 5.01 10.24
N PHE A 133 0.70 4.61 11.29
CA PHE A 133 0.83 5.13 12.66
C PHE A 133 0.93 3.97 13.66
N ASN A 134 1.62 4.18 14.76
CA ASN A 134 1.74 3.16 15.80
C ASN A 134 0.40 2.90 16.50
N ASP A 135 -0.44 3.93 16.64
CA ASP A 135 -1.76 3.85 17.26
C ASP A 135 -2.76 4.84 16.64
N GLU A 136 -4.04 4.68 17.00
CA GLU A 136 -5.13 5.51 16.49
C GLU A 136 -5.08 6.96 16.97
N ALA A 137 -4.58 7.21 18.18
CA ALA A 137 -4.55 8.55 18.77
C ALA A 137 -3.58 9.46 18.00
N ASP A 138 -2.43 8.90 17.61
CA ASP A 138 -1.45 9.58 16.77
C ASP A 138 -2.00 9.84 15.36
N ALA A 139 -2.68 8.85 14.77
CA ALA A 139 -3.33 9.00 13.47
C ALA A 139 -4.39 10.13 13.46
N VAL A 140 -5.24 10.20 14.49
CA VAL A 140 -6.25 11.27 14.63
C VAL A 140 -5.56 12.62 14.82
N SER A 141 -4.56 12.68 15.70
CA SER A 141 -3.81 13.92 15.97
C SER A 141 -3.10 14.43 14.70
N TYR A 142 -2.55 13.53 13.89
CA TYR A 142 -1.95 13.87 12.60
C TYR A 142 -3.00 14.41 11.64
N ALA A 143 -4.13 13.72 11.49
CA ALA A 143 -5.19 14.13 10.59
C ALA A 143 -5.86 15.45 10.98
N GLU A 144 -5.94 15.80 12.27
CA GLU A 144 -6.41 17.12 12.71
C GLU A 144 -5.45 18.25 12.31
N ARG A 145 -4.12 18.00 12.39
CA ARG A 145 -3.10 18.99 11.99
C ARG A 145 -2.95 19.12 10.47
N SER A 146 -3.09 18.01 9.75
CA SER A 146 -2.78 17.90 8.32
C SER A 146 -4.02 17.82 7.44
N GLY A 147 -5.23 17.68 7.99
CA GLY A 147 -6.46 17.47 7.22
C GLY A 147 -6.89 18.68 6.38
N GLU A 148 -6.38 19.87 6.68
CA GLU A 148 -6.59 21.07 5.84
C GLU A 148 -5.64 21.14 4.65
N THR A 149 -4.49 20.45 4.71
CA THR A 149 -3.41 20.54 3.71
C THR A 149 -3.27 19.28 2.86
N LEU A 150 -3.57 18.11 3.44
CA LEU A 150 -3.54 16.84 2.74
C LEU A 150 -4.95 16.42 2.34
N PRO A 151 -5.12 15.86 1.12
CA PRO A 151 -6.41 15.35 0.67
C PRO A 151 -6.71 14.00 1.34
N LEU A 152 -6.91 13.99 2.65
CA LEU A 152 -7.23 12.77 3.40
C LEU A 152 -8.60 12.23 3.00
N VAL A 153 -8.73 10.90 2.96
CA VAL A 153 -10.02 10.24 2.78
C VAL A 153 -10.88 10.51 4.02
N THR A 154 -11.88 11.39 3.88
CA THR A 154 -12.82 11.75 4.94
C THR A 154 -14.14 10.98 4.87
N THR A 155 -14.47 10.44 3.70
CA THR A 155 -15.60 9.54 3.48
C THR A 155 -15.08 8.25 2.89
N ARG A 156 -15.42 7.10 3.51
CA ARG A 156 -15.12 5.78 2.95
C ARG A 156 -15.63 5.74 1.51
N PRO A 157 -14.77 5.60 0.49
CA PRO A 157 -15.23 5.39 -0.87
C PRO A 157 -16.05 4.09 -0.88
N LEU A 158 -17.24 4.13 -1.50
CA LEU A 158 -18.25 3.07 -1.55
C LEU A 158 -17.65 1.65 -1.48
N MET A 159 -17.77 1.00 -0.32
CA MET A 159 -17.72 -0.45 -0.20
C MET A 159 -19.00 -1.02 -0.81
N SER A 160 -19.09 -1.07 -2.14
CA SER A 160 -20.12 -1.90 -2.77
C SER A 160 -19.77 -3.38 -2.58
N ALA A 161 -20.73 -4.29 -2.75
CA ALA A 161 -20.57 -5.75 -2.62
C ALA A 161 -19.50 -6.38 -3.56
N LYS A 162 -18.76 -5.57 -4.30
CA LYS A 162 -17.66 -5.95 -5.20
C LYS A 162 -16.40 -5.28 -4.69
N LEU A 163 -15.51 -6.11 -4.19
CA LEU A 163 -14.20 -5.73 -3.68
C LEU A 163 -13.43 -4.85 -4.70
N HIS A 164 -13.15 -3.62 -4.26
CA HIS A 164 -12.13 -2.65 -4.70
C HIS A 164 -12.04 -2.31 -6.20
N GLU A 165 -12.48 -1.10 -6.54
CA GLU A 165 -11.99 -0.26 -7.64
C GLU A 165 -11.93 1.18 -7.11
N TRP A 166 -10.74 1.78 -7.00
CA TRP A 166 -10.60 3.24 -6.96
C TRP A 166 -9.37 3.61 -7.80
N ARG A 167 -9.67 3.89 -9.08
CA ARG A 167 -8.85 4.12 -10.29
C ARG A 167 -7.99 2.96 -10.80
#